data_AF-A0A6M0LK80-F1
#
_entry.id   AF-A0A6M0LK80-F1
#
_cell.length_a   1.000
_cell.length_b   1.000
_cell.length_c   1.000
_cell.angle_alpha   90.00
_cell.angle_beta   90.00
_cell.angle_gamma   90.00
#
_symmetry.space_group_name_H-M   'P 1'
#
loop_
_entity.id
_entity.type
_entity.pdbx_description
1 polymer ?
#
loop_
_entity_poly.entity_id
_entity_poly.type
_entity_poly.pdbx_seq_one_letter_code
_entity_poly.pdbx_strand_id
1 'polypeptide(L)'
;VNQGKRHVVVLYKGASGKEQYYTAEGRSLRQGFLRSPLAFTRISSGFGRRFHPIHKNWRTHAGVDFAAPTGTPVKASSDGVVEFVGTQNGYGNIVVLRHSNRYATAYAHLSRFATGLKKGMSVSQGDLIAFVGSTGWATGP
;
A
#
# COMPACT_ATOMS: atom_id res chain seq x y z
N VAL A 1 -22.90 -8.14 17.27
CA VAL A 1 -24.10 -7.43 16.74
C VAL A 1 -23.76 -5.94 16.76
N ASN A 2 -23.96 -5.22 15.66
CA ASN A 2 -23.69 -3.78 15.57
C ASN A 2 -24.93 -3.09 14.95
N GLN A 3 -25.45 -2.04 15.59
CA GLN A 3 -26.68 -1.35 15.19
C GLN A 3 -27.86 -2.31 14.87
N GLY A 4 -28.08 -3.31 15.73
CA GLY A 4 -29.15 -4.30 15.54
C GLY A 4 -28.88 -5.35 14.44
N LYS A 5 -27.80 -5.23 13.68
CA LYS A 5 -27.42 -6.20 12.65
C LYS A 5 -26.48 -7.26 13.23
N ARG A 6 -26.87 -8.53 13.12
CA ARG A 6 -26.01 -9.67 13.47
C ARG A 6 -24.99 -9.88 12.36
N HIS A 7 -23.71 -9.78 12.73
CA HIS A 7 -22.59 -10.14 11.88
C HIS A 7 -22.02 -11.45 12.40
N VAL A 8 -21.93 -12.45 11.53
CA VAL A 8 -21.34 -13.76 11.85
C VAL A 8 -20.02 -13.86 11.10
N VAL A 9 -18.97 -14.26 11.84
CA VAL A 9 -17.62 -14.42 11.33
C VAL A 9 -17.21 -15.87 11.54
N VAL A 10 -16.78 -16.51 10.47
CA VAL A 10 -16.30 -17.91 10.45
C VAL A 10 -14.80 -17.89 10.24
N LEU A 11 -14.04 -18.49 11.16
CA LEU A 11 -12.61 -18.74 10.98
C LEU A 11 -12.44 -20.04 10.19
N TYR A 12 -11.78 -19.95 9.04
CA TYR A 12 -11.37 -21.10 8.25
C TYR A 12 -9.85 -21.24 8.31
N LYS A 13 -9.39 -22.44 8.68
CA LYS A 13 -7.98 -22.81 8.59
C LYS A 13 -7.80 -23.70 7.37
N GLY A 14 -7.10 -23.19 6.36
CA GLY A 14 -6.79 -23.96 5.16
C GLY A 14 -5.75 -25.04 5.43
N ALA A 15 -5.64 -26.02 4.54
CA ALA A 15 -4.68 -27.12 4.64
C ALA A 15 -3.20 -26.67 4.80
N SER A 16 -2.88 -25.43 4.40
CA SER A 16 -1.55 -24.81 4.56
C SER A 16 -1.31 -24.17 5.94
N GLY A 17 -2.24 -24.32 6.90
CA GLY A 17 -2.19 -23.65 8.21
C GLY A 17 -2.52 -22.15 8.19
N LYS A 18 -2.86 -21.57 7.03
CA LYS A 18 -3.25 -20.16 6.92
C LYS A 18 -4.68 -19.97 7.42
N GLU A 19 -4.85 -19.05 8.35
CA GLU A 19 -6.14 -18.67 8.91
C GLU A 19 -6.76 -17.53 8.09
N GLN A 20 -8.06 -17.65 7.80
CA GLN A 20 -8.83 -16.65 7.07
C GLN A 20 -10.24 -16.52 7.67
N TYR A 21 -10.78 -15.31 7.67
CA TYR A 21 -12.11 -15.03 8.18
C TYR A 21 -13.10 -14.84 7.03
N TYR A 22 -14.29 -15.39 7.21
CA TYR A 22 -15.39 -15.37 6.23
C TYR A 22 -16.70 -14.93 6.88
N THR A 23 -17.63 -14.41 6.08
CA THR A 23 -19.03 -14.30 6.49
C THR A 23 -19.66 -15.69 6.56
N ALA A 24 -20.83 -15.81 7.20
CA ALA A 24 -21.58 -17.08 7.24
C ALA A 24 -21.93 -17.62 5.84
N GLU A 25 -22.03 -16.74 4.84
CA GLU A 25 -22.33 -17.08 3.45
C GLU A 25 -21.06 -17.41 2.63
N GLY A 26 -19.91 -17.58 3.28
CA GLY A 26 -18.65 -17.96 2.63
C GLY A 26 -17.93 -16.82 1.90
N ARG A 27 -18.31 -15.55 2.12
CA ARG A 27 -17.59 -14.41 1.54
C ARG A 27 -16.36 -14.07 2.38
N SER A 28 -15.20 -13.93 1.75
CA SER A 28 -13.98 -13.54 2.47
C SER A 28 -14.15 -12.18 3.13
N LEU A 29 -13.78 -12.09 4.41
CA LEU A 29 -13.73 -10.85 5.18
C LEU A 29 -12.39 -10.11 5.05
N ARG A 30 -11.41 -10.68 4.32
CA ARG A 30 -10.22 -9.92 3.93
C ARG A 30 -10.68 -8.77 3.02
N GLN A 31 -10.55 -7.54 3.51
CA GLN A 31 -10.71 -6.37 2.65
C GLN A 31 -9.70 -6.48 1.51
N GLY A 32 -10.17 -6.27 0.27
CA GLY A 32 -9.32 -6.34 -0.91
C GLY A 32 -8.12 -5.41 -0.88
N PHE A 33 -8.07 -4.43 0.04
CA PHE A 33 -6.91 -3.58 0.33
C PHE A 33 -6.86 -3.24 1.83
N LEU A 34 -5.66 -3.20 2.42
CA LEU A 34 -5.42 -2.57 3.72
C LEU A 34 -5.66 -1.07 3.57
N ARG A 35 -6.30 -0.46 4.58
CA ARG A 35 -6.52 1.00 4.62
C ARG A 35 -5.23 1.81 4.76
N SER A 36 -4.16 1.20 5.29
CA SER A 36 -2.84 1.81 5.36
C SER A 36 -1.75 0.77 5.06
N PRO A 37 -0.78 1.07 4.19
CA PRO A 37 0.33 0.16 3.89
C PRO A 37 1.50 0.26 4.88
N LEU A 38 1.47 1.18 5.84
CA LEU A 38 2.51 1.35 6.85
C LEU A 38 1.94 1.83 8.20
N ALA A 39 2.74 1.70 9.26
CA ALA A 39 2.53 2.47 10.48
C ALA A 39 3.03 3.90 10.21
N PHE A 40 2.15 4.90 10.29
CA PHE A 40 2.45 6.30 9.96
C PHE A 40 2.18 7.21 11.16
N THR A 41 2.87 8.35 11.20
CA THR A 41 2.66 9.36 12.26
C THR A 41 1.51 10.30 11.95
N ARG A 42 1.35 10.70 10.67
CA ARG A 42 0.21 11.46 10.15
C ARG A 42 0.05 11.26 8.64
N ILE A 43 -1.16 11.43 8.13
CA ILE A 43 -1.39 11.65 6.69
C ILE A 43 -0.98 13.10 6.41
N SER A 44 0.11 13.32 5.68
CA SER A 44 0.62 14.66 5.36
C SER A 44 -0.06 15.27 4.14
N SER A 45 -0.61 14.45 3.24
CA SER A 45 -1.44 14.92 2.12
C SER A 45 -2.42 13.84 1.64
N GLY A 46 -3.64 14.24 1.32
CA GLY A 46 -4.66 13.36 0.72
C GLY A 46 -4.55 13.26 -0.81
N PHE A 47 -5.37 12.40 -1.40
CA PHE A 47 -5.56 12.28 -2.85
C PHE A 47 -6.41 13.45 -3.38
N GLY A 48 -5.93 14.17 -4.41
CA GLY A 48 -6.68 15.27 -5.02
C GLY A 48 -5.85 16.45 -5.54
N ARG A 49 -6.50 17.48 -6.10
CA ARG A 49 -5.85 18.71 -6.58
C ARG A 49 -5.22 19.47 -5.41
N ARG A 50 -3.90 19.68 -5.44
CA ARG A 50 -3.18 20.59 -4.54
C ARG A 50 -2.54 21.75 -5.31
N PHE A 51 -2.43 22.89 -4.64
CA PHE A 51 -1.66 24.01 -5.15
C PHE A 51 -0.17 23.76 -4.91
N HIS A 52 0.66 23.79 -5.96
CA HIS A 52 2.09 23.56 -5.86
C HIS A 52 2.80 24.83 -5.34
N PRO A 53 3.36 24.83 -4.12
CA PRO A 53 3.84 26.06 -3.48
C PRO A 53 4.98 26.74 -4.25
N ILE A 54 5.77 25.96 -5.01
CA ILE A 54 6.92 26.46 -5.78
C ILE A 54 6.54 26.88 -7.21
N HIS A 55 5.55 26.23 -7.83
CA HIS A 55 5.22 26.44 -9.26
C HIS A 55 3.92 27.23 -9.44
N LYS A 56 3.27 27.61 -8.33
CA LYS A 56 2.02 28.38 -8.26
C LYS A 56 0.92 27.85 -9.20
N ASN A 57 0.88 26.53 -9.42
CA ASN A 57 -0.11 25.88 -10.26
C ASN A 57 -0.82 24.74 -9.52
N TRP A 58 -2.05 24.47 -9.92
CA TRP A 58 -2.82 23.35 -9.40
C TRP A 58 -2.27 22.05 -10.01
N ARG A 59 -1.77 21.15 -9.16
CA ARG A 59 -1.32 19.81 -9.56
C ARG A 59 -2.17 18.76 -8.88
N THR A 60 -2.60 17.77 -9.64
CA THR A 60 -3.29 16.61 -9.08
C THR A 60 -2.27 15.76 -8.32
N HIS A 61 -2.51 15.56 -7.04
CA HIS A 61 -1.80 14.60 -6.22
C HIS A 61 -2.52 13.26 -6.30
N ALA A 62 -1.99 12.37 -7.14
CA ALA A 62 -2.57 11.05 -7.40
C ALA A 62 -2.13 9.99 -6.36
N GLY A 63 -1.93 10.40 -5.10
CA GLY A 63 -1.46 9.56 -4.01
C GLY A 63 -1.86 10.09 -2.64
N VAL A 64 -1.58 9.32 -1.60
CA VAL A 64 -1.72 9.73 -0.19
C VAL A 64 -0.32 9.73 0.41
N ASP A 65 0.08 10.86 0.98
CA ASP A 65 1.39 10.99 1.61
C ASP A 65 1.28 10.60 3.09
N PHE A 66 2.10 9.65 3.50
CA PHE A 66 2.23 9.21 4.88
C PHE A 66 3.60 9.63 5.40
N ALA A 67 3.62 10.54 6.37
CA ALA A 67 4.87 10.93 7.02
C ALA A 67 5.29 9.85 8.01
N ALA A 68 6.50 9.31 7.82
CA ALA A 68 7.08 8.28 8.68
C ALA A 68 8.62 8.37 8.67
N PRO A 69 9.31 7.97 9.74
CA PRO A 69 10.77 7.96 9.74
C PRO A 69 11.38 7.18 8.56
N THR A 70 12.49 7.68 8.00
CA THR A 70 13.27 6.92 7.01
C THR A 70 13.59 5.52 7.56
N GLY A 71 13.36 4.50 6.74
CA GLY A 71 13.55 3.11 7.15
C GLY A 71 12.31 2.46 7.76
N THR A 72 11.18 3.15 7.91
CA THR A 72 9.91 2.52 8.30
C THR A 72 9.50 1.46 7.26
N PRO A 73 9.14 0.23 7.68
CA PRO A 73 8.67 -0.82 6.77
C PRO A 73 7.41 -0.42 5.98
N VAL A 74 7.46 -0.58 4.66
CA VAL A 74 6.33 -0.41 3.74
C VAL A 74 5.85 -1.79 3.31
N LYS A 75 4.55 -2.05 3.48
CA LYS A 75 3.93 -3.35 3.20
C LYS A 75 2.96 -3.27 2.02
N ALA A 76 2.83 -4.37 1.30
CA ALA A 76 1.82 -4.51 0.25
C ALA A 76 0.41 -4.35 0.86
N SER A 77 -0.39 -3.43 0.33
CA SER A 77 -1.76 -3.22 0.80
C SER A 77 -2.70 -4.34 0.37
N SER A 78 -2.34 -5.14 -0.63
CA SER A 78 -3.13 -6.28 -1.09
C SER A 78 -2.26 -7.31 -1.79
N ASP A 79 -2.81 -8.51 -2.00
CA ASP A 79 -2.23 -9.55 -2.84
C ASP A 79 -2.04 -9.00 -4.27
N GLY A 80 -0.90 -9.26 -4.88
CA GLY A 80 -0.59 -8.73 -6.20
C GLY A 80 0.70 -9.27 -6.80
N VAL A 81 1.07 -8.70 -7.93
CA VAL A 81 2.33 -9.00 -8.63
C VAL A 81 3.11 -7.71 -8.80
N VAL A 82 4.41 -7.75 -8.52
CA VAL A 82 5.31 -6.62 -8.77
C VAL A 82 5.34 -6.32 -10.26
N GLU A 83 4.69 -5.23 -10.66
CA GLU A 83 4.69 -4.75 -12.04
C GLU A 83 5.96 -3.96 -12.34
N PHE A 84 6.44 -3.19 -11.36
CA PHE A 84 7.68 -2.42 -11.45
C PHE A 84 8.37 -2.30 -10.09
N VAL A 85 9.70 -2.31 -10.10
CA VAL A 85 10.56 -1.95 -8.98
C VAL A 85 11.80 -1.28 -9.53
N GLY A 86 12.12 -0.08 -9.05
CA GLY A 86 13.25 0.69 -9.56
C GLY A 86 13.09 2.19 -9.29
N THR A 87 13.82 3.00 -10.04
CA THR A 87 13.79 4.47 -9.88
C THR A 87 13.01 5.11 -11.02
N GLN A 88 12.13 6.07 -10.71
CA GLN A 88 11.34 6.80 -11.70
C GLN A 88 11.24 8.29 -11.35
N ASN A 89 12.13 9.11 -11.92
CA ASN A 89 12.11 10.57 -11.87
C ASN A 89 11.61 11.15 -10.53
N GLY A 90 10.52 11.92 -10.55
CA GLY A 90 9.96 12.60 -9.38
C GLY A 90 9.48 11.66 -8.27
N TYR A 91 9.19 10.39 -8.56
CA TYR A 91 8.83 9.39 -7.54
C TYR A 91 10.05 8.84 -6.79
N GLY A 92 11.27 9.05 -7.31
CA GLY A 92 12.45 8.42 -6.75
C GLY A 92 12.36 6.90 -6.86
N ASN A 93 12.74 6.20 -5.79
CA ASN A 93 12.57 4.75 -5.71
C ASN A 93 11.09 4.41 -5.53
N ILE A 94 10.59 3.56 -6.41
CA ILE A 94 9.18 3.21 -6.49
C ILE A 94 8.98 1.70 -6.67
N VAL A 95 7.93 1.19 -6.02
CA VAL A 95 7.37 -0.14 -6.28
C VAL A 95 5.95 0.04 -6.80
N VAL A 96 5.60 -0.65 -7.88
CA VAL A 96 4.23 -0.72 -8.41
C VAL A 96 3.75 -2.15 -8.34
N LEU A 97 2.62 -2.37 -7.67
CA LEU A 97 1.97 -3.66 -7.57
C LEU A 97 0.69 -3.64 -8.39
N ARG A 98 0.52 -4.64 -9.25
CA ARG A 98 -0.72 -4.90 -9.96
C ARG A 98 -1.54 -5.93 -9.18
N HIS A 99 -2.79 -5.59 -8.94
CA HIS A 99 -3.73 -6.42 -8.19
C HIS A 99 -4.79 -7.03 -9.13
N SER A 100 -5.67 -7.87 -8.58
CA SER A 100 -6.86 -8.32 -9.29
C SER A 100 -7.78 -7.14 -9.64
N ASN A 101 -8.68 -7.32 -10.62
CA ASN A 101 -9.69 -6.34 -11.02
C ASN A 101 -9.19 -4.96 -11.47
N ARG A 102 -8.10 -4.93 -12.26
CA ARG A 102 -7.53 -3.72 -12.91
C ARG A 102 -6.96 -2.66 -11.96
N TYR A 103 -6.81 -2.97 -10.68
CA TYR A 103 -6.23 -2.05 -9.71
C TYR A 103 -4.71 -2.15 -9.68
N ALA A 104 -4.03 -1.04 -9.43
CA ALA A 104 -2.61 -0.97 -9.14
C ALA A 104 -2.36 -0.05 -7.95
N THR A 105 -1.32 -0.35 -7.16
CA THR A 105 -0.84 0.51 -6.08
C THR A 105 0.61 0.88 -6.34
N ALA A 106 0.98 2.12 -6.02
CA ALA A 106 2.32 2.65 -6.20
C ALA A 106 2.85 3.16 -4.85
N TYR A 107 4.08 2.80 -4.53
CA TYR A 107 4.78 3.16 -3.29
C TYR A 107 6.06 3.91 -3.68
N ALA A 108 6.08 5.22 -3.48
CA ALA A 108 7.15 6.10 -3.95
C ALA A 108 8.00 6.66 -2.81
N HIS A 109 9.03 7.42 -3.19
CA HIS A 109 9.98 8.10 -2.30
C HIS A 109 10.75 7.16 -1.37
N LEU A 110 10.86 5.88 -1.75
CA LEU A 110 11.42 4.83 -0.90
C LEU A 110 12.93 5.05 -0.68
N SER A 111 13.46 4.65 0.47
CA SER A 111 14.91 4.65 0.71
C SER A 111 15.57 3.44 0.05
N ARG A 112 14.95 2.26 0.19
CA ARG A 112 15.42 0.99 -0.38
C ARG A 112 14.26 0.00 -0.55
N PHE A 113 14.48 -1.00 -1.39
CA PHE A 113 13.53 -2.10 -1.62
C PHE A 113 13.77 -3.25 -0.63
N ALA A 114 12.76 -4.10 -0.44
CA ALA A 114 12.94 -5.37 0.25
C ALA A 114 13.92 -6.27 -0.53
N THR A 115 14.75 -7.03 0.18
CA THR A 115 15.74 -7.93 -0.43
C THR A 115 15.07 -8.93 -1.34
N GLY A 116 15.56 -9.04 -2.58
CA GLY A 116 15.06 -10.00 -3.57
C GLY A 116 13.77 -9.60 -4.29
N LEU A 117 13.18 -8.45 -3.95
CA LEU A 117 12.00 -7.93 -4.66
C LEU A 117 12.35 -7.64 -6.13
N LYS A 118 11.59 -8.23 -7.05
CA LYS A 118 11.80 -8.10 -8.50
C LYS A 118 10.48 -8.13 -9.26
N LYS A 119 10.46 -7.55 -10.46
CA LYS A 119 9.32 -7.61 -11.37
C LYS A 119 8.86 -9.05 -11.59
N GLY A 120 7.54 -9.26 -11.61
CA GLY A 120 6.89 -10.56 -11.77
C GLY A 120 6.75 -11.37 -10.48
N MET A 121 7.33 -10.92 -9.36
CA MET A 121 7.18 -11.60 -8.07
C MET A 121 5.76 -11.41 -7.51
N SER A 122 5.14 -12.49 -7.04
CA SER A 122 3.89 -12.42 -6.30
C SER A 122 4.15 -11.97 -4.87
N VAL A 123 3.28 -11.09 -4.37
CA VAL A 123 3.27 -10.60 -2.99
C VAL A 123 1.89 -10.80 -2.39
N SER A 124 1.85 -11.11 -1.10
CA SER A 124 0.62 -11.16 -0.31
C SER A 124 0.39 -9.84 0.42
N GLN A 125 -0.86 -9.56 0.75
CA GLN A 125 -1.22 -8.47 1.65
C GLN A 125 -0.40 -8.55 2.95
N GLY A 126 0.27 -7.45 3.30
CA GLY A 126 1.11 -7.34 4.48
C GLY A 126 2.58 -7.71 4.28
N ASP A 127 2.97 -8.24 3.12
CA ASP A 127 4.37 -8.56 2.81
C ASP A 127 5.22 -7.29 2.78
N LEU A 128 6.44 -7.38 3.33
CA LEU A 128 7.42 -6.30 3.28
C LEU A 128 7.89 -6.12 1.83
N ILE A 129 7.71 -4.91 1.29
CA ILE A 129 8.10 -4.59 -0.09
C ILE A 129 9.20 -3.52 -0.17
N ALA A 130 9.26 -2.60 0.80
CA ALA A 130 10.21 -1.52 0.78
C ALA A 130 10.33 -0.82 2.14
N PHE A 131 11.08 0.27 2.16
CA PHE A 131 11.25 1.12 3.33
C PHE A 131 11.08 2.59 2.96
N VAL A 132 10.45 3.36 3.85
CA VAL A 132 10.24 4.81 3.70
C VAL A 132 11.57 5.53 3.50
N GLY A 133 11.58 6.59 2.71
CA GLY A 133 12.72 7.46 2.51
C GLY A 133 12.27 8.84 2.02
N SER A 134 13.19 9.55 1.37
CA SER A 134 12.92 10.87 0.78
C SER A 134 13.57 10.99 -0.60
N THR A 135 13.50 9.92 -1.41
CA THR A 135 14.08 9.93 -2.77
C THR A 135 13.15 10.62 -3.77
N GLY A 136 13.69 11.07 -4.90
CA GLY A 136 12.92 11.83 -5.89
C GLY A 136 12.60 13.25 -5.40
N TRP A 137 11.44 13.77 -5.80
CA TRP A 137 10.99 15.11 -5.39
C TRP A 137 10.19 15.04 -4.08
N ALA A 138 10.87 14.71 -2.98
CA ALA A 138 10.31 14.66 -1.64
C ALA A 138 10.93 15.73 -0.74
N THR A 139 10.10 16.43 0.06
CA THR A 139 10.55 17.46 1.01
C THR A 139 10.85 16.92 2.41
N GLY A 140 10.67 15.62 2.61
CA GLY A 140 10.92 14.90 3.86
C GLY A 140 10.28 13.50 3.82
N PRO A 141 10.72 12.57 4.68
CA PRO A 141 10.09 11.26 4.86
C PRO A 141 8.82 11.33 5.73
#